data_AF-A0A0F2PB97-F1
#
_entry.id   AF-A0A0F2PB97-F1
#
_cell.length_a   1.000
_cell.length_b   1.000
_cell.length_c   1.000
_cell.angle_alpha   90.00
_cell.angle_beta   90.00
_cell.angle_gamma   90.00
#
_symmetry.space_group_name_H-M   'P 1'
#
loop_
_entity.id
_entity.type
_entity.pdbx_description
1 polymer ?
#
loop_
_entity_poly.entity_id
_entity_poly.type
_entity_poly.pdbx_seq_one_letter_code
_entity_poly.pdbx_strand_id
1 'polypeptide(L)'
;MSRDSAFALGTAVKYLKYPVDIRNFEYNNRIYETLSYLKEAEYLPVSTIAILLGCSRGIAQKLMAKMWKARLVKCIETVTYSTPSMTFKLWINSVSGLPKNANESCRLAVLGAFYGRIKKEQSELEWNLLKSRRGKTQKHVFAEMVYLTGEKKDKTILLIDAPRRGEKPNPEADIFIFPTLEEAKVLTPKGKRFTTDIVLMNKNINYSNLVSDPLE
;
A
#
# COMPACT_ATOMS: atom_id res chain seq x y z
N MET A 1 19.05 -18.41 -1.13
CA MET A 1 18.59 -17.19 -1.85
C MET A 1 17.73 -16.39 -0.89
N SER A 2 18.15 -15.18 -0.50
CA SER A 2 17.22 -14.28 0.18
C SER A 2 16.06 -14.00 -0.78
N ARG A 3 14.83 -14.17 -0.31
CA ARG A 3 13.65 -13.85 -1.13
C ARG A 3 13.59 -12.32 -1.21
N ASP A 4 13.89 -11.77 -2.38
CA ASP A 4 13.68 -10.35 -2.64
C ASP A 4 12.18 -10.03 -2.65
N SER A 5 11.83 -8.78 -2.42
CA SER A 5 10.43 -8.34 -2.42
C SER A 5 9.87 -8.25 -3.84
N ALA A 6 8.62 -8.70 -4.00
CA ALA A 6 7.82 -8.51 -5.21
C ALA A 6 7.46 -7.03 -5.49
N PHE A 7 7.85 -6.09 -4.62
CA PHE A 7 7.61 -4.65 -4.75
C PHE A 7 8.91 -3.83 -4.68
N ALA A 8 10.08 -4.47 -4.79
CA ALA A 8 11.37 -3.80 -4.61
C ALA A 8 11.64 -2.71 -5.65
N LEU A 9 11.37 -3.01 -6.92
CA LEU A 9 11.64 -2.15 -8.06
C LEU A 9 10.62 -2.42 -9.17
N GLY A 10 9.88 -1.40 -9.58
CA GLY A 10 8.93 -1.48 -10.70
C GLY A 10 9.63 -1.18 -12.03
N THR A 11 9.34 -1.99 -13.06
CA THR A 11 9.96 -1.85 -14.39
C THR A 11 8.97 -1.38 -15.45
N ALA A 12 7.70 -1.79 -15.35
CA ALA A 12 6.66 -1.38 -16.28
C ALA A 12 5.30 -1.27 -15.58
N VAL A 13 4.45 -0.39 -16.10
CA VAL A 13 3.06 -0.22 -15.65
C VAL A 13 2.12 -0.24 -16.85
N LYS A 14 1.04 -1.01 -16.73
CA LYS A 14 -0.03 -1.12 -17.73
C LYS A 14 -1.35 -0.72 -17.10
N TYR A 15 -1.95 0.33 -17.66
CA TYR A 15 -3.26 0.81 -17.24
C TYR A 15 -4.35 0.02 -17.98
N LEU A 16 -5.17 -0.75 -17.26
CA LEU A 16 -6.20 -1.55 -17.90
C LEU A 16 -7.40 -0.69 -18.27
N LYS A 17 -7.73 -0.67 -19.57
CA LYS A 17 -8.93 -0.02 -20.09
C LYS A 17 -10.17 -0.77 -19.62
N TYR A 18 -11.22 -0.04 -19.25
CA TYR A 18 -12.51 -0.66 -18.95
C TYR A 18 -13.01 -1.49 -20.13
N PRO A 19 -13.81 -2.55 -19.86
CA PRO A 19 -14.56 -3.20 -20.92
C PRO A 19 -15.52 -2.19 -21.60
N VAL A 20 -15.79 -2.46 -22.88
CA VAL A 20 -16.70 -1.65 -23.70
C VAL A 20 -18.09 -1.63 -23.06
N ASP A 21 -18.59 -2.81 -22.68
CA ASP A 21 -19.90 -2.96 -22.05
C ASP A 21 -19.84 -2.75 -20.54
N ILE A 22 -20.81 -2.00 -20.02
CA ILE A 22 -21.05 -1.89 -18.58
C ILE A 22 -21.98 -3.03 -18.19
N ARG A 23 -21.53 -3.87 -17.26
CA ARG A 23 -22.41 -4.89 -16.68
C ARG A 23 -23.21 -4.28 -15.53
N ASN A 24 -24.52 -4.49 -15.54
CA ASN A 24 -25.37 -4.25 -14.38
C ASN A 24 -24.80 -4.98 -13.18
N PHE A 25 -24.74 -4.28 -12.05
CA PHE A 25 -24.01 -4.70 -10.87
C PHE A 25 -24.86 -4.40 -9.64
N GLU A 26 -25.19 -5.45 -8.89
CA GLU A 26 -25.91 -5.32 -7.63
C GLU A 26 -24.94 -4.87 -6.53
N TYR A 27 -25.27 -3.75 -5.91
CA TYR A 27 -24.55 -3.26 -4.73
C TYR A 27 -24.84 -4.16 -3.53
N ASN A 28 -23.79 -4.41 -2.73
CA ASN A 28 -23.87 -5.15 -1.48
C ASN A 28 -22.85 -4.59 -0.48
N ASN A 29 -22.92 -5.04 0.77
CA ASN A 29 -22.08 -4.51 1.85
C ASN A 29 -20.58 -4.64 1.57
N ARG A 30 -20.12 -5.74 0.96
CA ARG A 30 -18.69 -5.93 0.63
C ARG A 30 -18.20 -4.91 -0.39
N ILE A 31 -19.05 -4.50 -1.33
CA ILE A 31 -18.71 -3.46 -2.32
C ILE A 31 -18.57 -2.12 -1.61
N TYR A 32 -19.50 -1.78 -0.72
CA TYR A 32 -19.46 -0.56 0.06
C TYR A 32 -18.20 -0.50 0.94
N GLU A 33 -17.91 -1.56 1.68
CA GLU A 33 -16.68 -1.69 2.49
C GLU A 33 -15.42 -1.53 1.65
N THR A 34 -15.36 -2.22 0.50
CA THR A 34 -14.21 -2.12 -0.42
C THR A 34 -14.02 -0.69 -0.93
N LEU A 35 -15.10 0.01 -1.29
CA LEU A 35 -15.04 1.40 -1.72
C LEU A 35 -14.64 2.34 -0.58
N SER A 36 -15.04 2.06 0.67
CA SER A 36 -14.59 2.80 1.84
C SER A 36 -13.08 2.65 2.04
N TYR A 37 -12.56 1.42 2.01
CA TYR A 37 -11.13 1.19 2.12
C TYR A 37 -10.33 1.81 0.97
N LEU A 38 -10.86 1.78 -0.26
CA LEU A 38 -10.23 2.46 -1.40
C LEU A 38 -10.37 3.98 -1.35
N LYS A 39 -11.34 4.52 -0.63
CA LYS A 39 -11.44 5.96 -0.39
C LYS A 39 -10.35 6.42 0.59
N GLU A 40 -10.09 5.63 1.64
CA GLU A 40 -9.05 5.91 2.64
C GLU A 40 -7.64 5.66 2.08
N ALA A 41 -7.36 4.45 1.62
CA ALA A 41 -6.01 4.05 1.21
C ALA A 41 -5.63 4.45 -0.22
N GLU A 42 -6.61 4.86 -1.05
CA GLU A 42 -6.56 5.09 -2.51
C GLU A 42 -6.14 3.88 -3.37
N TYR A 43 -5.14 3.10 -2.95
CA TYR A 43 -4.52 2.03 -3.74
C TYR A 43 -4.35 0.77 -2.90
N LEU A 44 -4.95 -0.33 -3.33
CA LEU A 44 -4.90 -1.59 -2.58
C LEU A 44 -4.52 -2.77 -3.49
N PRO A 45 -3.49 -3.55 -3.12
CA PRO A 45 -3.26 -4.87 -3.68
C PRO A 45 -4.42 -5.81 -3.35
N VAL A 46 -4.66 -6.81 -4.20
CA VAL A 46 -5.77 -7.75 -3.98
C VAL A 46 -5.59 -8.58 -2.69
N SER A 47 -4.34 -8.83 -2.27
CA SER A 47 -4.02 -9.49 -1.01
C SER A 47 -4.45 -8.66 0.19
N THR A 48 -4.26 -7.35 0.14
CA THR A 48 -4.68 -6.41 1.19
C THR A 48 -6.20 -6.31 1.27
N ILE A 49 -6.89 -6.25 0.13
CA ILE A 49 -8.37 -6.26 0.09
C ILE A 49 -8.90 -7.55 0.72
N ALA A 50 -8.27 -8.70 0.43
CA ALA A 50 -8.65 -9.97 1.03
C ALA A 50 -8.47 -9.96 2.56
N ILE A 51 -7.42 -9.32 3.08
CA ILE A 51 -7.19 -9.15 4.52
C ILE A 51 -8.28 -8.28 5.14
N LEU A 52 -8.55 -7.10 4.56
CA LEU A 52 -9.55 -6.15 5.06
C LEU A 52 -10.96 -6.73 5.07
N LEU A 53 -11.33 -7.50 4.04
CA LEU A 53 -12.64 -8.16 3.95
C LEU A 53 -12.71 -9.51 4.69
N GLY A 54 -11.64 -9.95 5.36
CA GLY A 54 -11.59 -11.24 6.03
C GLY A 54 -11.89 -12.44 5.13
N CYS A 55 -11.46 -12.41 3.85
CA CYS A 55 -11.80 -13.43 2.86
C CYS A 55 -10.58 -14.00 2.12
N SER A 56 -10.81 -15.00 1.26
CA SER A 56 -9.73 -15.55 0.44
C SER A 56 -9.33 -14.61 -0.70
N ARG A 57 -8.06 -14.68 -1.12
CA ARG A 57 -7.53 -13.89 -2.25
C ARG A 57 -8.36 -14.08 -3.52
N GLY A 58 -8.82 -15.30 -3.78
CA GLY A 58 -9.64 -15.62 -4.95
C GLY A 58 -11.02 -14.94 -4.93
N ILE A 59 -11.63 -14.82 -3.75
CA ILE A 59 -12.91 -14.11 -3.57
C ILE A 59 -12.71 -12.61 -3.81
N ALA A 60 -11.70 -12.00 -3.17
CA ALA A 60 -11.37 -10.59 -3.40
C ALA A 60 -11.08 -10.29 -4.88
N GLN A 61 -10.29 -11.14 -5.54
CA GLN A 61 -9.99 -11.00 -6.98
C GLN A 61 -11.24 -11.02 -7.85
N LYS A 62 -12.20 -11.93 -7.57
CA LYS A 62 -13.47 -11.99 -8.29
C LYS A 62 -14.32 -10.74 -8.05
N LEU A 63 -14.37 -10.26 -6.81
CA LEU A 63 -15.08 -9.02 -6.46
C LEU A 63 -14.50 -7.82 -7.23
N MET A 64 -13.19 -7.64 -7.18
CA MET A 64 -12.52 -6.52 -7.87
C MET A 64 -12.71 -6.57 -9.38
N ALA A 65 -12.65 -7.77 -9.99
CA ALA A 65 -12.94 -7.94 -11.40
C ALA A 65 -14.39 -7.54 -11.77
N LYS A 66 -15.37 -7.83 -10.90
CA LYS A 66 -16.75 -7.38 -11.09
C LYS A 66 -16.88 -5.86 -10.96
N MET A 67 -16.28 -5.27 -9.91
CA MET A 67 -16.30 -3.82 -9.69
C MET A 67 -15.64 -3.05 -10.84
N TRP A 68 -14.58 -3.59 -11.44
CA TRP A 68 -13.92 -2.99 -12.61
C TRP A 68 -14.78 -3.08 -13.88
N LYS A 69 -15.49 -4.19 -14.09
CA LYS A 69 -16.48 -4.30 -15.17
C LYS A 69 -17.66 -3.32 -15.01
N ALA A 70 -17.98 -2.96 -13.77
CA ALA A 70 -18.97 -1.94 -13.42
C ALA A 70 -18.39 -0.51 -13.36
N ARG A 71 -17.12 -0.31 -13.70
CA ARG A 71 -16.40 0.98 -13.69
C ARG A 71 -16.32 1.68 -12.32
N LEU A 72 -16.47 0.93 -11.23
CA LEU A 72 -16.37 1.46 -9.86
C LEU A 72 -14.91 1.61 -9.41
N VAL A 73 -14.01 0.85 -10.01
CA VAL A 73 -12.58 0.83 -9.68
C VAL A 73 -11.73 0.72 -10.94
N LYS A 74 -10.55 1.34 -10.94
CA LYS A 74 -9.51 1.14 -11.96
C LYS A 74 -8.62 -0.04 -11.53
N CYS A 75 -7.99 -0.67 -12.51
CA CYS A 75 -6.96 -1.69 -12.29
C CYS A 75 -5.72 -1.32 -13.07
N ILE A 76 -4.57 -1.41 -12.42
CA ILE A 76 -3.27 -1.34 -13.09
C ILE A 76 -2.52 -2.66 -12.87
N GLU A 77 -1.72 -3.04 -13.84
CA GLU A 77 -0.77 -4.14 -13.76
C GLU A 77 0.64 -3.54 -13.69
N THR A 78 1.41 -3.91 -12.66
CA THR A 78 2.80 -3.45 -12.50
C THR A 78 3.71 -4.65 -12.58
N VAL A 79 4.71 -4.57 -13.46
CA VAL A 79 5.79 -5.54 -13.59
C VAL A 79 6.94 -5.10 -12.71
N THR A 80 7.54 -6.03 -11.97
CA THR A 80 8.65 -5.75 -11.06
C THR A 80 9.92 -6.45 -11.50
N TYR A 81 11.04 -5.84 -11.15
CA TYR A 81 12.36 -6.42 -11.30
C TYR A 81 12.54 -7.51 -10.23
N SER A 82 12.25 -8.74 -10.61
CA SER A 82 12.49 -9.95 -9.82
C SER A 82 12.88 -11.07 -10.78
N THR A 83 13.47 -12.15 -10.27
CA THR A 83 13.82 -13.33 -11.07
C THR A 83 13.12 -14.56 -10.50
N PRO A 84 12.06 -15.09 -11.16
CA PRO A 84 11.42 -14.57 -12.38
C PRO A 84 10.68 -13.24 -12.16
N SER A 85 10.42 -12.51 -13.24
CA SER A 85 9.69 -11.24 -13.15
C SER A 85 8.28 -11.48 -12.63
N MET A 86 7.86 -10.63 -11.71
CA MET A 86 6.54 -10.71 -11.10
C MET A 86 5.65 -9.61 -11.63
N THR A 87 4.35 -9.90 -11.68
CA THR A 87 3.32 -8.92 -11.99
C THR A 87 2.30 -8.91 -10.87
N PHE A 88 1.96 -7.71 -10.39
CA PHE A 88 0.88 -7.53 -9.42
C PHE A 88 -0.18 -6.56 -9.95
N LYS A 89 -1.37 -6.66 -9.36
CA LYS A 89 -2.49 -5.76 -9.63
C LYS A 89 -2.69 -4.81 -8.47
N LEU A 90 -2.82 -3.53 -8.79
CA LEU A 90 -3.19 -2.49 -7.84
C LEU A 90 -4.56 -1.95 -8.25
N TRP A 91 -5.48 -1.94 -7.28
CA TRP A 91 -6.85 -1.50 -7.47
C TRP A 91 -7.04 -0.13 -6.87
N ILE A 92 -7.82 0.69 -7.56
CA ILE A 92 -7.89 2.13 -7.30
C ILE A 92 -9.34 2.56 -7.43
N ASN A 93 -9.80 3.50 -6.61
CA ASN A 93 -11.12 4.11 -6.83
C ASN A 93 -11.20 4.74 -8.23
N SER A 94 -12.37 4.68 -8.88
CA SER A 94 -12.59 5.24 -10.23
C SER A 94 -12.34 6.76 -10.31
N VAL A 95 -12.50 7.50 -9.21
CA VAL A 95 -12.25 8.95 -9.19
C VAL A 95 -10.81 9.33 -8.84
N SER A 96 -10.00 8.40 -8.30
CA SER A 96 -8.63 8.69 -7.90
C SER A 96 -7.67 8.75 -9.09
N GLY A 97 -6.55 9.45 -8.89
CA GLY A 97 -5.46 9.53 -9.86
C GLY A 97 -4.78 8.18 -10.05
N LEU A 98 -4.14 8.00 -11.21
CA LEU A 98 -3.28 6.84 -11.47
C LEU A 98 -1.85 7.14 -11.01
N PRO A 99 -1.07 6.13 -10.57
CA PRO A 99 0.36 6.32 -10.38
C PRO A 99 1.02 6.71 -11.70
N LYS A 100 2.11 7.47 -11.63
CA LYS A 100 2.82 8.00 -12.80
C LYS A 100 3.74 6.97 -13.43
N ASN A 101 4.30 6.08 -12.61
CA ASN A 101 5.27 5.08 -13.04
C ASN A 101 5.20 3.80 -12.19
N ALA A 102 5.99 2.81 -12.57
CA ALA A 102 6.02 1.51 -11.93
C ALA A 102 6.53 1.57 -10.48
N ASN A 103 7.52 2.40 -10.17
CA ASN A 103 8.03 2.56 -8.80
C ASN A 103 7.01 3.21 -7.87
N GLU A 104 6.30 4.25 -8.33
CA GLU A 104 5.19 4.83 -7.57
C GLU A 104 4.09 3.79 -7.33
N SER A 105 3.82 2.92 -8.30
CA SER A 105 2.88 1.80 -8.13
C SER A 105 3.34 0.81 -7.06
N CYS A 106 4.62 0.45 -7.03
CA CYS A 106 5.21 -0.40 -5.99
C CYS A 106 5.12 0.26 -4.61
N ARG A 107 5.45 1.56 -4.51
CA ARG A 107 5.35 2.34 -3.26
C ARG A 107 3.93 2.34 -2.72
N LEU A 108 2.96 2.67 -3.57
CA LEU A 108 1.55 2.72 -3.20
C LEU A 108 1.02 1.35 -2.80
N ALA A 109 1.47 0.27 -3.45
CA ALA A 109 1.11 -1.09 -3.09
C ALA A 109 1.52 -1.45 -1.66
N VAL A 110 2.74 -1.10 -1.25
CA VAL A 110 3.24 -1.42 0.10
C VAL A 110 2.70 -0.49 1.17
N LEU A 111 2.46 0.79 0.86
CA LEU A 111 1.73 1.70 1.73
C LEU A 111 0.30 1.18 1.98
N GLY A 112 -0.39 0.74 0.92
CA GLY A 112 -1.69 0.09 1.04
C GLY A 112 -1.63 -1.20 1.85
N ALA A 113 -0.60 -2.02 1.68
CA ALA A 113 -0.40 -3.22 2.50
C ALA A 113 -0.18 -2.89 3.98
N PHE A 114 0.62 -1.85 4.29
CA PHE A 114 0.80 -1.36 5.66
C PHE A 114 -0.54 -0.91 6.24
N TYR A 115 -1.28 -0.06 5.53
CA TYR A 115 -2.63 0.36 5.92
C TYR A 115 -3.52 -0.85 6.25
N GLY A 116 -3.60 -1.85 5.37
CA GLY A 116 -4.47 -3.00 5.61
C GLY A 116 -4.09 -3.86 6.81
N ARG A 117 -2.81 -3.84 7.20
CA ARG A 117 -2.32 -4.51 8.41
C ARG A 117 -2.65 -3.71 9.67
N ILE A 118 -2.51 -2.38 9.64
CA ILE A 118 -2.85 -1.53 10.78
C ILE A 118 -4.36 -1.42 10.96
N LYS A 119 -5.14 -1.14 9.90
CA LYS A 119 -6.59 -0.90 9.96
C LYS A 119 -7.37 -2.07 10.56
N LYS A 120 -6.88 -3.30 10.36
CA LYS A 120 -7.43 -4.50 10.96
C LYS A 120 -7.36 -4.49 12.50
N GLU A 121 -6.33 -3.85 13.05
CA GLU A 121 -6.02 -3.85 14.48
C GLU A 121 -6.39 -2.50 15.14
N GLN A 122 -6.41 -1.41 14.37
CA GLN A 122 -6.82 -0.07 14.79
C GLN A 122 -7.89 0.47 13.83
N SER A 123 -9.17 0.21 14.13
CA SER A 123 -10.29 0.60 13.27
C SER A 123 -10.47 2.12 13.17
N GLU A 124 -10.13 2.86 14.22
CA GLU A 124 -10.32 4.31 14.34
C GLU A 124 -9.16 5.16 13.77
N LEU A 125 -8.14 4.54 13.16
CA LEU A 125 -7.07 5.31 12.53
C LEU A 125 -7.60 6.11 11.34
N GLU A 126 -7.07 7.33 11.19
CA GLU A 126 -7.18 8.10 9.96
C GLU A 126 -5.91 7.88 9.12
N TRP A 127 -6.11 7.74 7.81
CA TRP A 127 -5.03 7.49 6.85
C TRP A 127 -5.15 8.46 5.68
N ASN A 128 -4.07 9.16 5.36
CA ASN A 128 -4.02 10.10 4.25
C ASN A 128 -2.77 9.85 3.41
N LEU A 129 -2.92 9.83 2.08
CA LEU A 129 -1.76 9.87 1.20
C LEU A 129 -1.35 11.31 0.90
N LEU A 130 -0.16 11.68 1.37
CA LEU A 130 0.41 12.99 1.13
C LEU A 130 1.26 12.99 -0.13
N LYS A 131 0.94 13.88 -1.06
CA LYS A 131 1.71 14.10 -2.29
C LYS A 131 2.50 15.38 -2.13
N SER A 132 3.69 15.30 -1.52
CA SER A 132 4.55 16.47 -1.34
C SER A 132 5.02 16.99 -2.69
N ARG A 133 4.98 18.30 -2.92
CA ARG A 133 5.68 18.96 -4.03
C ARG A 133 6.99 19.53 -3.48
N ARG A 134 8.11 18.82 -3.63
CA ARG A 134 9.43 19.48 -3.55
C ARG A 134 9.77 20.00 -4.94
N GLY A 135 9.56 21.30 -5.14
CA GLY A 135 9.88 22.00 -6.39
C GLY A 135 9.01 21.61 -7.59
N LYS A 136 9.50 21.89 -8.81
CA LYS A 136 8.78 21.67 -10.08
C LYS A 136 8.81 20.22 -10.59
N THR A 137 9.58 19.30 -9.98
CA THR A 137 9.99 18.06 -10.67
C THR A 137 9.76 16.74 -9.92
N GLN A 138 9.62 16.70 -8.60
CA GLN A 138 9.34 15.43 -7.90
C GLN A 138 8.18 15.57 -6.92
N LYS A 139 7.08 14.85 -7.21
CA LYS A 139 6.10 14.54 -6.17
C LYS A 139 6.49 13.21 -5.55
N HIS A 140 6.98 13.25 -4.31
CA HIS A 140 7.16 12.06 -3.51
C HIS A 140 5.85 11.77 -2.78
N VAL A 141 5.47 10.50 -2.71
CA VAL A 141 4.22 10.07 -2.09
C VAL A 141 4.53 9.44 -0.75
N PHE A 142 3.91 9.96 0.30
CA PHE A 142 3.99 9.45 1.67
C PHE A 142 2.60 9.05 2.14
N ALA A 143 2.54 8.30 3.23
CA ALA A 143 1.33 8.21 4.02
C ALA A 143 1.49 8.96 5.33
N GLU A 144 0.40 9.56 5.77
CA GLU A 144 0.21 10.09 7.11
C GLU A 144 -0.80 9.20 7.81
N MET A 145 -0.43 8.73 9.01
CA MET A 145 -1.31 7.97 9.88
C MET A 145 -1.55 8.77 11.15
N VAL A 146 -2.82 8.91 11.51
CA VAL A 146 -3.25 9.65 12.69
C VAL A 146 -4.11 8.73 13.54
N TYR A 147 -3.78 8.62 14.82
CA TYR A 147 -4.50 7.79 15.78
C TYR A 147 -4.37 8.34 17.20
N LEU A 148 -5.28 7.91 18.08
CA LEU A 148 -5.28 8.32 19.49
C LEU A 148 -4.49 7.30 20.30
N THR A 149 -3.63 7.78 21.21
CA THR A 149 -2.83 6.95 22.11
C THR A 149 -3.07 7.29 23.58
N GLY A 150 -2.91 6.27 24.43
CA GLY A 150 -3.01 6.41 25.89
C GLY A 150 -4.41 6.70 26.41
N GLU A 151 -4.53 6.76 27.75
CA GLU A 151 -5.80 7.00 28.44
C GLU A 151 -6.34 8.42 28.19
N LYS A 152 -5.46 9.38 27.90
CA LYS A 152 -5.80 10.78 27.62
C LYS A 152 -6.19 11.04 26.16
N LYS A 153 -6.16 10.03 25.30
CA LYS A 153 -6.42 10.15 23.86
C LYS A 153 -5.54 11.20 23.19
N ASP A 154 -4.24 11.14 23.47
CA ASP A 154 -3.29 12.05 22.84
C ASP A 154 -3.18 11.72 21.34
N LYS A 155 -3.30 12.75 20.50
CA LYS A 155 -3.24 12.59 19.04
C LYS A 155 -1.80 12.32 18.62
N THR A 156 -1.57 11.13 18.06
CA THR A 156 -0.27 10.75 17.46
C THR A 156 -0.37 10.84 15.95
N ILE A 157 0.61 11.50 15.33
CA ILE A 157 0.74 11.65 13.87
C ILE A 157 2.07 11.01 13.48
N LEU A 158 2.04 10.08 12.52
CA LEU A 158 3.23 9.42 12.00
C LEU A 158 3.29 9.57 10.48
N LEU A 159 4.47 9.95 9.99
CA LEU A 159 4.77 9.96 8.56
C LEU A 159 5.43 8.65 8.16
N ILE A 160 4.94 8.05 7.08
CA ILE A 160 5.40 6.76 6.58
C ILE A 160 5.92 6.96 5.16
N ASP A 161 7.19 6.63 4.97
CA ASP A 161 7.82 6.58 3.65
C ASP A 161 8.09 5.13 3.24
N ALA A 162 7.99 4.86 1.95
CA ALA A 162 8.20 3.54 1.38
C ALA A 162 9.13 3.61 0.16
N PRO A 163 10.38 4.06 0.33
CA PRO A 163 11.32 4.19 -0.77
C PRO A 163 11.49 2.83 -1.46
N ARG A 164 11.46 2.85 -2.80
CA ARG A 164 11.78 1.68 -3.64
C ARG A 164 13.26 1.71 -4.01
N ARG A 165 13.79 0.62 -4.56
CA ARG A 165 15.23 0.50 -4.83
C ARG A 165 15.69 1.61 -5.80
N GLY A 166 16.76 2.31 -5.41
CA GLY A 166 17.30 3.47 -6.13
C GLY A 166 16.66 4.81 -5.78
N GLU A 167 15.64 4.83 -4.91
CA GLU A 167 15.03 6.06 -4.40
C GLU A 167 15.67 6.50 -3.08
N LYS A 168 15.72 7.80 -2.83
CA LYS A 168 16.22 8.34 -1.57
C LYS A 168 15.08 8.39 -0.53
N PRO A 169 15.31 7.88 0.70
CA PRO A 169 14.34 8.02 1.79
C PRO A 169 14.14 9.50 2.17
N ASN A 170 12.92 9.87 2.54
CA ASN A 170 12.65 11.19 3.11
C ASN A 170 13.05 11.23 4.59
N PRO A 171 13.97 12.12 5.01
CA PRO A 171 14.40 12.22 6.41
C PRO A 171 13.28 12.59 7.39
N GLU A 172 12.19 13.18 6.92
CA GLU A 172 11.06 13.60 7.77
C GLU A 172 10.15 12.42 8.17
N ALA A 173 10.27 11.25 7.53
CA ALA A 173 9.43 10.11 7.87
C ALA A 173 9.78 9.52 9.25
N ASP A 174 8.78 8.99 9.94
CA ASP A 174 8.90 8.33 11.25
C ASP A 174 9.06 6.83 11.11
N ILE A 175 8.42 6.26 10.08
CA ILE A 175 8.50 4.84 9.74
C ILE A 175 8.91 4.71 8.27
N PHE A 176 9.89 3.84 8.03
CA PHE A 176 10.34 3.49 6.68
C PHE A 176 9.91 2.07 6.30
N ILE A 177 9.43 1.88 5.07
CA ILE A 177 9.13 0.56 4.51
C ILE A 177 10.15 0.28 3.41
N PHE A 178 11.07 -0.65 3.67
CA PHE A 178 12.07 -1.08 2.69
C PHE A 178 11.73 -2.45 2.09
N PRO A 179 12.27 -2.79 0.90
CA PRO A 179 12.00 -4.09 0.30
C PRO A 179 12.49 -5.26 1.15
N THR A 180 13.71 -5.20 1.69
CA THR A 180 14.28 -6.26 2.55
C THR A 180 14.74 -5.77 3.92
N LEU A 181 15.01 -6.72 4.83
CA LEU A 181 15.51 -6.42 6.18
C LEU A 181 16.93 -5.87 6.15
N GLU A 182 17.77 -6.38 5.25
CA GLU A 182 19.14 -5.93 5.06
C GLU A 182 19.17 -4.47 4.59
N GLU A 183 18.34 -4.13 3.59
CA GLU A 183 18.18 -2.74 3.15
C GLU A 183 17.69 -1.85 4.29
N ALA A 184 16.70 -2.32 5.06
CA ALA A 184 16.14 -1.54 6.16
C ALA A 184 17.18 -1.22 7.24
N LYS A 185 18.00 -2.19 7.65
CA LYS A 185 19.05 -1.99 8.66
C LYS A 185 20.12 -1.00 8.24
N VAL A 186 20.39 -0.91 6.94
CA VAL A 186 21.45 -0.03 6.39
C VAL A 186 20.91 1.37 6.07
N LEU A 187 19.69 1.47 5.56
CA LEU A 187 19.16 2.71 4.99
C LEU A 187 18.23 3.48 5.93
N THR A 188 17.77 2.87 7.02
CA THR A 188 16.94 3.58 8.02
C THR A 188 17.80 4.55 8.81
N PRO A 189 17.41 5.85 8.93
CA PRO A 189 18.11 6.79 9.78
C PRO A 189 18.09 6.38 11.27
N LYS A 190 19.17 6.69 12.01
CA LYS A 190 19.22 6.50 13.47
C LYS A 190 18.04 7.18 14.17
N GLY A 191 17.48 6.53 15.19
CA GLY A 191 16.32 6.98 15.93
C GLY A 191 14.98 6.82 15.20
N LYS A 192 14.97 6.29 13.97
CA LYS A 192 13.75 6.03 13.19
C LYS A 192 13.42 4.54 13.17
N ARG A 193 12.14 4.23 12.92
CA ARG A 193 11.63 2.86 12.86
C ARG A 193 11.51 2.39 11.43
N PHE A 194 11.50 1.08 11.23
CA PHE A 194 11.27 0.51 9.91
C PHE A 194 10.37 -0.73 9.94
N THR A 195 9.88 -1.09 8.77
CA THR A 195 9.35 -2.41 8.47
C THR A 195 9.81 -2.80 7.06
N THR A 196 9.40 -3.99 6.61
CA THR A 196 9.78 -4.48 5.28
C THR A 196 8.60 -5.05 4.54
N ASP A 197 8.67 -5.05 3.21
CA ASP A 197 7.66 -5.69 2.37
C ASP A 197 7.45 -7.17 2.77
N ILE A 198 8.54 -7.89 3.06
CA ILE A 198 8.50 -9.30 3.49
C ILE A 198 7.70 -9.45 4.79
N VAL A 199 7.90 -8.54 5.75
CA VAL A 199 7.17 -8.52 7.01
C VAL A 199 5.69 -8.23 6.77
N LEU A 200 5.36 -7.24 5.93
CA LEU A 200 3.97 -6.86 5.64
C LEU A 200 3.18 -7.96 4.91
N MET A 201 3.86 -8.74 4.06
CA MET A 201 3.22 -9.84 3.31
C MET A 201 3.12 -11.13 4.13
N ASN A 202 3.84 -11.24 5.25
CA ASN A 202 3.76 -12.39 6.14
C ASN A 202 2.61 -12.24 7.15
N LYS A 203 1.52 -12.97 6.90
CA LYS A 203 0.32 -12.92 7.74
C LYS A 203 0.54 -13.41 9.18
N ASN A 204 1.58 -14.21 9.42
CA ASN A 204 1.87 -14.82 10.71
C ASN A 204 2.63 -13.89 11.66
N ILE A 205 3.08 -12.73 11.19
CA ILE A 205 3.69 -11.73 12.06
C ILE A 205 2.60 -11.00 12.82
N ASN A 206 2.75 -10.87 14.13
CA ASN A 206 1.80 -10.14 14.97
C ASN A 206 1.95 -8.62 14.79
N TYR A 207 0.89 -7.88 15.10
CA TYR A 207 0.87 -6.42 15.02
C TYR A 207 2.01 -5.75 15.80
N SER A 208 2.30 -6.23 17.01
CA SER A 208 3.39 -5.72 17.87
C SER A 208 4.76 -5.78 17.22
N ASN A 209 4.95 -6.68 16.25
CA ASN A 209 6.22 -6.94 15.58
C ASN A 209 6.20 -6.44 14.13
N LEU A 210 5.15 -5.69 13.74
CA LEU A 210 5.00 -5.20 12.38
C LEU A 210 6.01 -4.08 12.08
N VAL A 211 6.36 -3.28 13.07
CA VAL A 211 7.31 -2.16 12.98
C VAL A 211 8.41 -2.40 13.99
N SER A 212 9.66 -2.13 13.61
CA SER A 212 10.82 -2.27 14.49
C SER A 212 10.79 -1.25 15.62
N ASP A 213 11.58 -1.51 16.66
CA ASP A 213 12.05 -0.45 17.54
C ASP A 213 12.91 0.57 16.77
N PRO A 214 13.07 1.80 17.30
CA PRO A 214 13.98 2.79 16.73
C PRO A 214 15.39 2.22 16.58
N LEU A 215 16.02 2.46 15.43
CA LEU A 215 17.38 2.01 15.18
C LEU A 215 18.40 2.79 16.03
N GLU A 216 19.31 2.08 16.70
CA GLU A 216 20.37 2.66 17.54
C GLU A 216 21.50 3.37 16.75
#